data_AF-K9U8X3-F1
#
_entry.id   AF-K9U8X3-F1
#
_cell.length_a   1.000
_cell.length_b   1.000
_cell.length_c   1.000
_cell.angle_alpha   90.00
_cell.angle_beta   90.00
_cell.angle_gamma   90.00
#
_symmetry.space_group_name_H-M   'P 1'
#
loop_
_entity.id
_entity.type
_entity.pdbx_description
1 polymer ?
#
loop_
_entity_poly.entity_id
_entity_poly.type
_entity_poly.pdbx_seq_one_letter_code
_entity_poly.pdbx_strand_id
1 'polypeptide(L)'
;MSQFPHDEFAKNLFELLLTPFGAVEIERGVQPEAKAVDIYFQPSQPIPTEHNLGLLARCITQPAIFEPFRNPVGVGEIQMWIAKLFEILQELTRERKRLKQPDLAEVKPHLWILTPTLAAPTLTGFGSVNRVETWGQGVYLLPTHFQTGIIVIHQLPRTPETLWFRLMGKGTVQENAIGEVADLPANSPYKGNALDLFLSLKLELESKQSIEPEERNLAMRLSALYIEKIQEAQQIGRQEGRTEGERELVMVLLTEKLGNVSARLSEEIAMLSVDKLQELAKALLCFSSIADLTQWLTNNR
;
A
#
# COMPACT_ATOMS: atom_id res chain seq x y z
N MET A 1 7.45 27.29 -4.63
CA MET A 1 6.58 26.79 -3.54
C MET A 1 7.17 25.47 -3.11
N SER A 2 7.50 25.31 -1.83
CA SER A 2 8.12 24.09 -1.30
C SER A 2 7.22 22.90 -1.60
N GLN A 3 7.65 22.04 -2.52
CA GLN A 3 6.96 20.79 -2.85
C GLN A 3 7.01 19.94 -1.59
N PHE A 4 5.84 19.72 -1.00
CA PHE A 4 5.77 19.12 0.31
C PHE A 4 5.89 17.59 0.15
N PRO A 5 6.70 16.87 0.96
CA PRO A 5 6.88 15.40 0.88
C PRO A 5 5.59 14.58 0.82
N HIS A 6 4.51 15.08 1.45
CA HIS A 6 3.20 14.44 1.44
C HIS A 6 2.52 14.42 0.06
N ASP A 7 2.78 15.42 -0.79
CA ASP A 7 2.23 15.45 -2.15
C ASP A 7 2.84 14.32 -2.99
N GLU A 8 4.17 14.23 -2.97
CA GLU A 8 4.92 13.15 -3.62
C GLU A 8 4.57 11.77 -3.03
N PHE A 9 4.48 11.66 -1.70
CA PHE A 9 4.02 10.44 -1.05
C PHE A 9 2.62 10.01 -1.50
N ALA A 10 1.65 10.94 -1.59
CA ALA A 10 0.31 10.62 -2.05
C ALA A 10 0.30 10.14 -3.51
N LYS A 11 1.03 10.83 -4.40
CA LYS A 11 1.19 10.45 -5.81
C LYS A 11 1.77 9.03 -5.94
N ASN A 12 2.88 8.77 -5.27
CA ASN A 12 3.55 7.46 -5.29
C ASN A 12 2.68 6.35 -4.68
N LEU A 13 1.93 6.65 -3.61
CA LEU A 13 0.99 5.69 -3.02
C LEU A 13 -0.13 5.34 -3.98
N PHE A 14 -0.73 6.31 -4.66
CA PHE A 14 -1.78 6.04 -5.64
C PHE A 14 -1.26 5.30 -6.86
N GLU A 15 -0.09 5.67 -7.38
CA GLU A 15 0.55 4.94 -8.48
C GLU A 15 0.75 3.48 -8.12
N LEU A 16 1.30 3.21 -6.93
CA LEU A 16 1.48 1.87 -6.39
C LEU A 16 0.15 1.09 -6.31
N LEU A 17 -0.89 1.71 -5.76
CA LEU A 17 -2.17 1.04 -5.50
C LEU A 17 -3.00 0.84 -6.77
N LEU A 18 -2.89 1.75 -7.75
CA LEU A 18 -3.79 1.82 -8.89
C LEU A 18 -3.23 1.20 -10.18
N THR A 19 -1.91 1.18 -10.38
CA THR A 19 -1.26 0.59 -11.57
C THR A 19 -1.73 -0.84 -11.89
N PRO A 20 -2.03 -1.72 -10.91
CA PRO A 20 -2.57 -3.05 -11.20
C PRO A 20 -3.97 -3.05 -11.86
N PHE A 21 -4.71 -1.95 -11.81
CA PHE A 21 -6.12 -1.85 -12.21
C PHE A 21 -6.36 -0.93 -13.41
N GLY A 22 -5.36 -0.20 -13.86
CA GLY A 22 -5.51 0.80 -14.92
C GLY A 22 -4.28 1.66 -15.14
N ALA A 23 -4.40 2.59 -16.08
CA ALA A 23 -3.36 3.58 -16.33
C ALA A 23 -3.45 4.70 -15.28
N VAL A 24 -2.31 5.06 -14.71
CA VAL A 24 -2.16 6.20 -13.79
C VAL A 24 -1.32 7.25 -14.50
N GLU A 25 -1.84 8.47 -14.57
CA GLU A 25 -1.12 9.65 -15.07
C GLU A 25 -0.95 10.62 -13.90
N ILE A 26 0.30 10.76 -13.43
CA ILE A 26 0.69 11.77 -12.45
C ILE A 26 0.96 13.08 -13.17
N GLU A 27 0.51 14.19 -12.61
CA GLU A 27 0.76 15.53 -13.15
C GLU A 27 0.33 15.68 -14.62
N ARG A 28 -0.85 15.13 -14.97
CA ARG A 28 -1.41 15.27 -16.32
C ARG A 28 -1.62 16.75 -16.65
N GLY A 29 -0.80 17.27 -17.56
CA GLY A 29 -0.90 18.63 -18.06
C GLY A 29 -2.10 18.82 -18.97
N VAL A 30 -2.92 19.82 -18.67
CA VAL A 30 -3.88 20.40 -19.61
C VAL A 30 -3.13 21.56 -20.30
N GLN A 31 -3.14 21.64 -21.63
CA GLN A 31 -2.35 22.58 -22.46
C GLN A 31 -2.24 24.04 -21.95
N PRO A 32 -1.34 24.86 -22.54
CA PRO A 32 -0.04 25.30 -22.03
C PRO A 32 -0.09 26.25 -20.80
N GLU A 33 -1.28 26.56 -20.27
CA GLU A 33 -1.50 27.53 -19.19
C GLU A 33 -2.20 26.90 -17.97
N ALA A 34 -2.67 25.66 -18.08
CA ALA A 34 -3.42 24.99 -17.03
C ALA A 34 -2.50 24.14 -16.14
N LYS A 35 -2.63 24.32 -14.82
CA LYS A 35 -1.91 23.55 -13.80
C LYS A 35 -2.25 22.06 -13.94
N ALA A 36 -1.24 21.20 -13.90
CA ALA A 36 -1.36 19.75 -13.96
C ALA A 36 -2.34 19.18 -12.93
N VAL A 37 -3.09 18.13 -13.28
CA VAL A 37 -3.90 17.34 -12.32
C VAL A 37 -2.97 16.40 -11.58
N ASP A 38 -3.10 16.30 -10.26
CA ASP A 38 -2.17 15.50 -9.46
C ASP A 38 -2.21 14.04 -9.86
N ILE A 39 -3.40 13.44 -9.95
CA ILE A 39 -3.57 12.02 -10.26
C ILE A 39 -4.80 11.82 -11.14
N TYR A 40 -4.61 11.35 -12.37
CA TYR A 40 -5.66 10.90 -13.27
C TYR A 40 -5.57 9.37 -13.43
N PHE A 41 -6.64 8.65 -13.10
CA PHE A 41 -6.73 7.21 -13.22
C PHE A 41 -7.74 6.81 -14.30
N GLN A 42 -7.33 5.90 -15.19
CA GLN A 42 -8.17 5.29 -16.21
C GLN A 42 -8.24 3.77 -15.98
N PRO A 43 -9.38 3.21 -15.56
CA PRO A 43 -9.51 1.77 -15.38
C PRO A 43 -9.37 1.03 -16.71
N SER A 44 -8.58 -0.05 -16.71
CA SER A 44 -8.41 -0.94 -17.87
C SER A 44 -9.21 -2.23 -17.74
N GLN A 45 -9.51 -2.63 -16.51
CA GLN A 45 -10.22 -3.87 -16.20
C GLN A 45 -11.10 -3.70 -14.95
N PRO A 46 -12.17 -4.50 -14.80
CA PRO A 46 -12.93 -4.55 -13.55
C PRO A 46 -12.01 -4.96 -12.39
N ILE A 47 -12.21 -4.33 -11.24
CA ILE A 47 -11.40 -4.57 -10.06
C ILE A 47 -11.87 -5.90 -9.41
N PRO A 48 -11.00 -6.90 -9.21
CA PRO A 48 -11.39 -8.21 -8.66
C PRO A 48 -11.89 -8.11 -7.22
N THR A 49 -12.97 -8.81 -6.87
CA THR A 49 -13.59 -8.72 -5.53
C THR A 49 -12.65 -9.08 -4.36
N GLU A 50 -11.58 -9.84 -4.61
CA GLU A 50 -10.59 -10.24 -3.61
C GLU A 50 -9.56 -9.14 -3.26
N HIS A 51 -9.68 -7.95 -3.83
CA HIS A 51 -8.77 -6.84 -3.52
C HIS A 51 -8.96 -6.33 -2.07
N ASN A 52 -7.88 -5.89 -1.42
CA ASN A 52 -7.92 -5.24 -0.10
C ASN A 52 -7.91 -3.69 -0.18
N LEU A 53 -8.43 -3.12 -1.27
CA LEU A 53 -8.46 -1.66 -1.50
C LEU A 53 -9.66 -0.94 -0.88
N GLY A 54 -10.73 -1.66 -0.50
CA GLY A 54 -11.86 -1.07 0.20
C GLY A 54 -12.55 0.08 -0.54
N LEU A 55 -12.69 1.23 0.14
CA LEU A 55 -13.27 2.46 -0.39
C LEU A 55 -12.54 2.95 -1.65
N LEU A 56 -11.23 2.76 -1.75
CA LEU A 56 -10.46 3.20 -2.92
C LEU A 56 -10.94 2.47 -4.18
N ALA A 57 -11.18 1.16 -4.09
CA ALA A 57 -11.73 0.41 -5.22
C ALA A 57 -13.12 0.91 -5.65
N ARG A 58 -13.97 1.34 -4.71
CA ARG A 58 -15.27 1.94 -5.04
C ARG A 58 -15.12 3.28 -5.78
N CYS A 59 -14.07 4.04 -5.51
CA CYS A 59 -13.80 5.32 -6.16
C CYS A 59 -13.28 5.18 -7.60
N ILE A 60 -12.71 4.01 -7.95
CA ILE A 60 -12.02 3.78 -9.24
C ILE A 60 -12.75 2.82 -10.20
N THR A 61 -14.07 2.62 -10.00
CA THR A 61 -14.90 1.81 -10.92
C THR A 61 -15.12 2.49 -12.28
N GLN A 62 -14.77 3.77 -12.39
CA GLN A 62 -14.77 4.60 -13.60
C GLN A 62 -13.52 5.49 -13.56
N PRO A 63 -13.19 6.25 -14.63
CA PRO A 63 -12.08 7.18 -14.59
C PRO A 63 -12.21 8.10 -13.38
N ALA A 64 -11.11 8.35 -12.70
CA ALA A 64 -11.11 9.07 -11.44
C ALA A 64 -9.98 10.08 -11.41
N ILE A 65 -10.25 11.25 -10.85
CA ILE A 65 -9.26 12.26 -10.56
C ILE A 65 -9.14 12.34 -9.05
N PHE A 66 -7.94 12.20 -8.51
CA PHE A 66 -7.70 12.38 -7.09
C PHE A 66 -6.91 13.64 -6.84
N GLU A 67 -7.39 14.42 -5.88
CA GLU A 67 -6.70 15.63 -5.42
C GLU A 67 -6.50 15.54 -3.90
N PRO A 68 -5.31 15.11 -3.45
CA PRO A 68 -4.97 15.00 -2.04
C PRO A 68 -4.52 16.33 -1.45
N PHE A 69 -5.32 16.90 -0.55
CA PHE A 69 -4.92 18.10 0.18
C PHE A 69 -4.31 17.76 1.54
N ARG A 70 -3.15 18.35 1.81
CA ARG A 70 -2.56 18.31 3.16
C ARG A 70 -3.31 19.19 4.16
N ASN A 71 -3.92 20.29 3.71
CA ASN A 71 -4.63 21.23 4.59
C ASN A 71 -6.14 21.20 4.35
N PRO A 72 -6.96 21.63 5.33
CA PRO A 72 -8.40 21.74 5.13
C PRO A 72 -8.72 22.62 3.92
N VAL A 73 -9.56 22.12 3.02
CA VAL A 73 -9.91 22.84 1.79
C VAL A 73 -10.93 23.95 2.05
N GLY A 74 -10.74 25.09 1.41
CA GLY A 74 -11.68 26.19 1.36
C GLY A 74 -12.70 26.06 0.23
N VAL A 75 -13.75 26.89 0.28
CA VAL A 75 -14.78 26.98 -0.76
C VAL A 75 -14.17 27.29 -2.13
N GLY A 76 -13.22 28.24 -2.19
CA GLY A 76 -12.56 28.64 -3.43
C GLY A 76 -11.72 27.53 -4.06
N GLU A 77 -11.06 26.70 -3.25
CA GLU A 77 -10.28 25.55 -3.74
C GLU A 77 -11.20 24.46 -4.31
N ILE A 78 -12.31 24.16 -3.64
CA ILE A 78 -13.32 23.23 -4.16
C ILE A 78 -13.88 23.74 -5.50
N GLN A 79 -14.25 25.02 -5.59
CA GLN A 79 -14.76 25.63 -6.82
C GLN A 79 -13.72 25.59 -7.96
N MET A 80 -12.45 25.86 -7.64
CA MET A 80 -11.34 25.79 -8.60
C MET A 80 -11.19 24.37 -9.16
N TRP A 81 -11.24 23.34 -8.32
CA TRP A 81 -11.12 21.96 -8.79
C TRP A 81 -12.32 21.48 -9.60
N ILE A 82 -13.53 21.91 -9.24
CA ILE A 82 -14.72 21.68 -10.06
C ILE A 82 -14.59 22.35 -11.43
N ALA A 83 -14.12 23.60 -11.48
CA ALA A 83 -13.88 24.30 -12.73
C ALA A 83 -12.86 23.54 -13.61
N LYS A 84 -11.78 23.06 -13.00
CA LYS A 84 -10.76 22.25 -13.67
C LYS A 84 -11.29 20.91 -14.19
N LEU A 85 -12.15 20.23 -13.43
CA LEU A 85 -12.85 19.04 -13.91
C LEU A 85 -13.64 19.35 -15.18
N PHE A 86 -14.36 20.48 -15.22
CA PHE A 86 -15.12 20.88 -16.42
C PHE A 86 -14.22 21.19 -17.63
N GLU A 87 -13.03 21.74 -17.42
CA GLU A 87 -12.04 21.93 -18.49
C GLU A 87 -11.59 20.59 -19.08
N ILE A 88 -11.27 19.61 -18.23
CA ILE A 88 -10.88 18.25 -18.65
C ILE A 88 -12.03 17.57 -19.40
N LEU A 89 -13.25 17.68 -18.87
CA LEU A 89 -14.44 17.13 -19.55
C LEU A 89 -14.65 17.75 -20.93
N GLN A 90 -14.37 19.05 -21.08
CA GLN A 90 -14.45 19.73 -22.36
C GLN A 90 -13.37 19.25 -23.33
N GLU A 91 -12.14 19.03 -22.86
CA GLU A 91 -11.04 18.48 -23.65
C GLU A 91 -11.35 17.06 -24.15
N LEU A 92 -11.76 16.16 -23.26
CA LEU A 92 -12.15 14.79 -23.61
C LEU A 92 -13.29 14.79 -24.64
N THR A 93 -14.25 15.72 -24.51
CA THR A 93 -15.33 15.90 -25.49
C THR A 93 -14.79 16.32 -26.87
N ARG A 94 -13.79 17.22 -26.91
CA ARG A 94 -13.15 17.67 -28.17
C ARG A 94 -12.37 16.54 -28.83
N GLU A 95 -11.61 15.77 -28.05
CA GLU A 95 -10.84 14.62 -28.55
C GLU A 95 -11.76 13.56 -29.16
N ARG A 96 -12.86 13.20 -28.49
CA ARG A 96 -13.84 12.25 -29.02
C ARG A 96 -14.46 12.73 -30.34
N LYS A 97 -14.82 14.02 -30.44
CA LYS A 97 -15.33 14.62 -31.69
C LYS A 97 -14.31 14.52 -32.83
N ARG A 98 -13.01 14.71 -32.55
CA ARG A 98 -11.94 14.52 -33.54
C ARG A 98 -11.83 13.06 -33.99
N LEU A 99 -11.99 12.11 -33.05
CA LEU A 99 -11.90 10.67 -33.31
C LEU A 99 -13.18 10.05 -33.88
N LYS A 100 -14.26 10.82 -34.10
CA LYS A 100 -15.57 10.35 -34.60
C LYS A 100 -16.15 9.15 -33.83
N GLN A 101 -15.86 9.05 -32.53
CA GLN A 101 -16.46 8.01 -31.69
C GLN A 101 -17.91 8.37 -31.36
N PRO A 102 -18.87 7.43 -31.49
CA PRO A 102 -20.28 7.68 -31.18
C PRO A 102 -20.48 7.91 -29.67
N ASP A 103 -21.58 8.61 -29.34
CA ASP A 103 -22.02 8.99 -27.99
C ASP A 103 -22.57 7.79 -27.17
N LEU A 104 -21.91 6.64 -27.25
CA LEU A 104 -22.18 5.50 -26.38
C LEU A 104 -21.84 5.89 -24.94
N ALA A 105 -22.68 5.45 -23.99
CA ALA A 105 -22.65 5.73 -22.54
C ALA A 105 -21.35 6.40 -22.08
N GLU A 106 -21.36 7.73 -22.07
CA GLU A 106 -20.18 8.55 -21.81
C GLU A 106 -19.64 8.26 -20.40
N VAL A 107 -18.52 7.55 -20.30
CA VAL A 107 -17.85 7.32 -19.02
C VAL A 107 -17.00 8.56 -18.72
N LYS A 108 -17.53 9.41 -17.84
CA LYS A 108 -16.87 10.65 -17.45
C LYS A 108 -16.03 10.44 -16.18
N PRO A 109 -14.88 11.13 -16.06
CA PRO A 109 -14.09 11.10 -14.85
C PRO A 109 -14.84 11.68 -13.65
N HIS A 110 -14.69 11.02 -12.50
CA HIS A 110 -15.17 11.51 -11.21
C HIS A 110 -14.04 12.15 -10.42
N LEU A 111 -14.24 13.38 -9.95
CA LEU A 111 -13.29 14.08 -9.10
C LEU A 111 -13.47 13.66 -7.64
N TRP A 112 -12.38 13.30 -6.98
CA TRP A 112 -12.32 12.98 -5.56
C TRP A 112 -11.36 13.94 -4.86
N ILE A 113 -11.93 14.88 -4.11
CA ILE A 113 -11.17 15.82 -3.27
C ILE A 113 -10.95 15.17 -1.91
N LEU A 114 -9.70 14.95 -1.53
CA LEU A 114 -9.33 14.35 -0.25
C LEU A 114 -8.83 15.45 0.66
N THR A 115 -9.46 15.63 1.82
CA THR A 115 -9.10 16.71 2.74
C THR A 115 -9.07 16.20 4.17
N PRO A 116 -8.10 16.62 5.02
CA PRO A 116 -7.99 16.13 6.39
C PRO A 116 -9.25 16.45 7.19
N THR A 117 -9.74 17.69 7.10
CA THR A 117 -10.95 18.16 7.77
C THR A 117 -11.72 19.12 6.87
N LEU A 118 -13.03 19.22 7.09
CA LEU A 118 -13.89 20.16 6.39
C LEU A 118 -15.07 20.55 7.27
N ALA A 119 -15.42 21.84 7.24
CA ALA A 119 -16.52 22.35 8.04
C ALA A 119 -17.89 21.93 7.47
N ALA A 120 -18.82 21.53 8.34
CA ALA A 120 -20.17 21.13 7.94
C ALA A 120 -20.96 22.20 7.15
N PRO A 121 -20.83 23.51 7.44
CA PRO A 121 -21.45 24.56 6.62
C PRO A 121 -20.94 24.57 5.17
N THR A 122 -19.65 24.26 4.94
CA THR A 122 -19.08 24.17 3.58
C THR A 122 -19.70 23.00 2.81
N LEU A 123 -19.79 21.82 3.43
CA LEU A 123 -20.44 20.65 2.85
C LEU A 123 -21.91 20.92 2.49
N THR A 124 -22.63 21.60 3.39
CA THR A 124 -24.03 21.98 3.18
C THR A 124 -24.16 23.01 2.05
N GLY A 125 -23.26 23.99 1.98
CA GLY A 125 -23.25 25.03 0.96
C GLY A 125 -23.08 24.51 -0.48
N PHE A 126 -22.36 23.40 -0.65
CA PHE A 126 -22.24 22.70 -1.94
C PHE A 126 -23.39 21.71 -2.23
N GLY A 127 -24.38 21.61 -1.33
CA GLY A 127 -25.46 20.64 -1.44
C GLY A 127 -24.98 19.19 -1.39
N SER A 128 -23.84 18.94 -0.73
CA SER A 128 -23.26 17.60 -0.67
C SER A 128 -24.09 16.67 0.23
N VAL A 129 -24.23 15.42 -0.19
CA VAL A 129 -25.01 14.40 0.51
C VAL A 129 -24.08 13.27 0.94
N ASN A 130 -24.11 12.94 2.23
CA ASN A 130 -23.47 11.74 2.73
C ASN A 130 -24.45 10.56 2.57
N ARG A 131 -24.09 9.59 1.72
CA ARG A 131 -24.84 8.34 1.55
C ARG A 131 -24.17 7.24 2.37
N VAL A 132 -24.36 7.30 3.70
CA VAL A 132 -23.68 6.43 4.67
C VAL A 132 -23.82 4.95 4.32
N GLU A 133 -25.00 4.50 3.88
CA GLU A 133 -25.27 3.10 3.54
C GLU A 133 -24.41 2.59 2.39
N THR A 134 -24.07 3.45 1.43
CA THR A 134 -23.31 3.07 0.23
C THR A 134 -21.82 3.36 0.37
N TRP A 135 -21.50 4.54 0.89
CA TRP A 135 -20.14 5.09 0.88
C TRP A 135 -19.47 5.12 2.26
N GLY A 136 -20.25 4.99 3.33
CA GLY A 136 -19.76 5.09 4.71
C GLY A 136 -19.62 6.53 5.20
N GLN A 137 -19.18 6.66 6.45
CA GLN A 137 -18.92 7.96 7.08
C GLN A 137 -17.74 8.67 6.42
N GLY A 138 -17.77 10.00 6.40
CA GLY A 138 -16.69 10.84 5.86
C GLY A 138 -16.67 10.98 4.33
N VAL A 139 -17.60 10.35 3.60
CA VAL A 139 -17.70 10.47 2.13
C VAL A 139 -18.95 11.26 1.74
N TYR A 140 -18.75 12.36 1.04
CA TYR A 140 -19.80 13.29 0.64
C TYR A 140 -19.83 13.44 -0.88
N LEU A 141 -20.99 13.29 -1.49
CA LEU A 141 -21.16 13.44 -2.94
C LEU A 141 -21.85 14.76 -3.25
N LEU A 142 -21.32 15.53 -4.19
CA LEU A 142 -22.01 16.69 -4.74
C LEU A 142 -23.18 16.25 -5.64
N PRO A 143 -24.09 17.19 -6.01
CA PRO A 143 -25.17 16.88 -6.94
C PRO A 143 -24.65 16.25 -8.24
N THR A 144 -25.41 15.30 -8.77
CA THR A 144 -24.96 14.29 -9.77
C THR A 144 -24.16 14.84 -10.95
N HIS A 145 -24.51 16.02 -11.47
CA HIS A 145 -23.86 16.59 -12.65
C HIS A 145 -22.48 17.22 -12.39
N PHE A 146 -22.12 17.46 -11.13
CA PHE A 146 -20.77 17.90 -10.74
C PHE A 146 -19.75 16.77 -10.75
N GLN A 147 -20.17 15.51 -10.69
CA GLN A 147 -19.29 14.33 -10.70
C GLN A 147 -18.12 14.47 -9.73
N THR A 148 -18.42 15.00 -8.54
CA THR A 148 -17.41 15.33 -7.53
C THR A 148 -17.81 14.69 -6.21
N GLY A 149 -16.86 14.01 -5.58
CA GLY A 149 -16.92 13.53 -4.22
C GLY A 149 -15.87 14.22 -3.36
N ILE A 150 -16.20 14.43 -2.08
CA ILE A 150 -15.31 14.96 -1.06
C ILE A 150 -15.15 13.89 0.01
N ILE A 151 -13.91 13.49 0.27
CA ILE A 151 -13.54 12.54 1.32
C ILE A 151 -12.88 13.32 2.45
N VAL A 152 -13.57 13.38 3.59
CA VAL A 152 -13.12 14.06 4.80
C VAL A 152 -12.41 13.04 5.71
N ILE A 153 -11.08 13.03 5.64
CA ILE A 153 -10.26 11.90 6.10
C ILE A 153 -10.41 11.64 7.60
N HIS A 154 -10.47 12.67 8.45
CA HIS A 154 -10.64 12.47 9.91
C HIS A 154 -11.98 11.85 10.32
N GLN A 155 -12.98 11.84 9.43
CA GLN A 155 -14.29 11.25 9.67
C GLN A 155 -14.37 9.79 9.19
N LEU A 156 -13.34 9.30 8.50
CA LEU A 156 -13.30 7.92 8.03
C LEU A 156 -13.12 6.97 9.23
N PRO A 157 -13.97 5.93 9.35
CA PRO A 157 -13.86 4.96 10.44
C PRO A 157 -12.55 4.18 10.33
N ARG A 158 -11.95 3.82 11.48
CA ARG A 158 -10.72 3.02 11.53
C ARG A 158 -11.01 1.55 11.18
N THR A 159 -11.02 1.27 9.89
CA THR A 159 -11.34 -0.04 9.31
C THR A 159 -10.43 -0.31 8.09
N PRO A 160 -10.21 -1.58 7.70
CA PRO A 160 -9.44 -1.90 6.49
C PRO A 160 -9.98 -1.21 5.23
N GLU A 161 -11.29 -0.97 5.17
CA GLU A 161 -11.98 -0.36 4.03
C GLU A 161 -11.53 1.08 3.76
N THR A 162 -11.04 1.79 4.76
CA THR A 162 -10.64 3.21 4.63
C THR A 162 -9.14 3.43 4.78
N LEU A 163 -8.38 2.35 4.98
CA LEU A 163 -6.95 2.38 5.34
C LEU A 163 -6.14 3.29 4.42
N TRP A 164 -6.25 3.07 3.11
CA TRP A 164 -5.46 3.78 2.11
C TRP A 164 -5.74 5.28 2.09
N PHE A 165 -6.99 5.70 2.32
CA PHE A 165 -7.30 7.13 2.45
C PHE A 165 -6.80 7.74 3.75
N ARG A 166 -6.81 6.99 4.86
CA ARG A 166 -6.29 7.47 6.15
C ARG A 166 -4.77 7.64 6.16
N LEU A 167 -4.03 6.94 5.30
CA LEU A 167 -2.60 7.18 5.09
C LEU A 167 -2.30 8.58 4.54
N MET A 168 -3.25 9.21 3.86
CA MET A 168 -3.14 10.61 3.39
C MET A 168 -3.69 11.61 4.42
N GLY A 169 -4.02 11.14 5.62
CA GLY A 169 -4.49 11.96 6.72
C GLY A 169 -3.36 12.73 7.40
N LYS A 170 -3.68 13.27 8.57
CA LYS A 170 -2.75 14.05 9.40
C LYS A 170 -2.67 13.52 10.82
N GLY A 171 -1.55 13.80 11.47
CA GLY A 171 -1.24 13.42 12.85
C GLY A 171 -1.61 11.97 13.15
N THR A 172 -2.41 11.78 14.19
CA THR A 172 -2.79 10.45 14.69
C THR A 172 -3.56 9.60 13.66
N VAL A 173 -4.26 10.21 12.70
CA VAL A 173 -4.98 9.45 11.66
C VAL A 173 -3.99 8.73 10.75
N GLN A 174 -2.95 9.44 10.31
CA GLN A 174 -1.90 8.90 9.46
C GLN A 174 -1.01 7.92 10.24
N GLU A 175 -0.60 8.28 11.46
CA GLU A 175 0.23 7.41 12.32
C GLU A 175 -0.44 6.05 12.60
N ASN A 176 -1.75 6.05 12.86
CA ASN A 176 -2.50 4.82 13.08
C ASN A 176 -2.62 3.99 11.79
N ALA A 177 -2.86 4.63 10.65
CA ALA A 177 -2.94 3.95 9.36
C ALA A 177 -1.60 3.33 8.94
N ILE A 178 -0.47 4.01 9.22
CA ILE A 178 0.88 3.46 9.00
C ILE A 178 1.08 2.20 9.85
N GLY A 179 0.67 2.23 11.13
CA GLY A 179 0.72 1.04 12.00
C GLY A 179 -0.10 -0.12 11.43
N GLU A 180 -1.31 0.16 10.98
CA GLU A 180 -2.18 -0.85 10.35
C GLU A 180 -1.56 -1.46 9.08
N VAL A 181 -0.84 -0.67 8.26
CA VAL A 181 -0.07 -1.20 7.11
C VAL A 181 1.07 -2.11 7.56
N ALA A 182 1.80 -1.72 8.62
CA ALA A 182 2.88 -2.53 9.17
C ALA A 182 2.39 -3.88 9.73
N ASP A 183 1.15 -3.92 10.21
CA ASP A 183 0.48 -5.11 10.74
C ASP A 183 -0.20 -5.96 9.66
N LEU A 184 -0.22 -5.53 8.39
CA LEU A 184 -0.80 -6.33 7.31
C LEU A 184 -0.10 -7.70 7.22
N PRO A 185 -0.80 -8.76 6.76
CA PRO A 185 -0.19 -10.06 6.50
C PRO A 185 1.02 -9.97 5.56
N ALA A 186 2.03 -10.83 5.75
CA ALA A 186 3.25 -10.85 4.93
C ALA A 186 2.97 -11.14 3.44
N ASN A 187 1.87 -11.84 3.14
CA ASN A 187 1.43 -12.13 1.77
C ASN A 187 0.61 -10.98 1.14
N SER A 188 0.41 -9.86 1.84
CA SER A 188 -0.28 -8.71 1.26
C SER A 188 0.56 -8.12 0.13
N PRO A 189 0.03 -7.99 -1.10
CA PRO A 189 0.77 -7.46 -2.24
C PRO A 189 1.18 -5.99 -2.07
N TYR A 190 0.55 -5.27 -1.14
CA TYR A 190 0.79 -3.85 -0.91
C TYR A 190 1.77 -3.57 0.23
N LYS A 191 2.01 -4.55 1.12
CA LYS A 191 2.76 -4.30 2.36
C LYS A 191 4.20 -3.87 2.09
N GLY A 192 4.96 -4.64 1.31
CA GLY A 192 6.37 -4.36 1.03
C GLY A 192 6.55 -2.97 0.42
N ASN A 193 5.88 -2.73 -0.71
CA ASN A 193 5.99 -1.47 -1.43
C ASN A 193 5.51 -0.27 -0.60
N ALA A 194 4.46 -0.41 0.23
CA ALA A 194 4.01 0.67 1.12
C ALA A 194 5.04 0.97 2.22
N LEU A 195 5.72 -0.04 2.76
CA LEU A 195 6.82 0.16 3.72
C LEU A 195 8.01 0.87 3.07
N ASP A 196 8.31 0.59 1.79
CA ASP A 196 9.35 1.30 1.05
C ASP A 196 9.00 2.78 0.87
N LEU A 197 7.73 3.09 0.57
CA LEU A 197 7.25 4.48 0.51
C LEU A 197 7.36 5.19 1.86
N PHE A 198 7.10 4.49 2.96
CA PHE A 198 7.28 5.02 4.31
C PHE A 198 8.75 5.34 4.63
N LEU A 199 9.68 4.52 4.13
CA LEU A 199 11.11 4.78 4.27
C LEU A 199 11.54 6.00 3.45
N SER A 200 11.09 6.12 2.20
CA SER A 200 11.35 7.31 1.37
C SER A 200 10.83 8.59 2.03
N LEU A 201 9.57 8.56 2.50
CA LEU A 201 8.97 9.68 3.22
C LEU A 201 9.79 10.05 4.47
N LYS A 202 10.27 9.06 5.23
CA LYS A 202 11.13 9.31 6.39
C LYS A 202 12.41 10.06 5.98
N LEU A 203 13.13 9.56 4.97
CA LEU A 203 14.38 10.16 4.51
C LEU A 203 14.17 11.61 4.05
N GLU A 204 13.08 11.88 3.35
CA GLU A 204 12.70 13.23 2.94
C GLU A 204 12.42 14.13 4.15
N LEU A 205 11.67 13.65 5.15
CA LEU A 205 11.38 14.41 6.36
C LEU A 205 12.65 14.72 7.17
N GLU A 206 13.59 13.78 7.27
CA GLU A 206 14.86 13.97 7.97
C GLU A 206 15.82 14.92 7.23
N SER A 207 15.69 15.03 5.91
CA SER A 207 16.52 15.93 5.09
C SER A 207 16.18 17.43 5.28
N LYS A 208 15.00 17.73 5.83
CA LYS A 208 14.52 19.10 6.01
C LYS A 208 15.26 19.84 7.13
N GLN A 209 15.71 21.06 6.84
CA GLN A 209 16.36 21.94 7.83
C GLN A 209 15.42 22.44 8.92
N SER A 210 14.12 22.57 8.60
CA SER A 210 13.06 22.96 9.53
C SER A 210 11.88 22.02 9.33
N ILE A 211 11.51 21.31 10.38
CA ILE A 211 10.41 20.36 10.40
C ILE A 211 9.34 20.83 11.37
N GLU A 212 8.08 20.74 10.95
CA GLU A 212 6.96 21.02 11.83
C GLU A 212 6.89 19.96 12.96
N PRO A 213 6.34 20.29 14.15
CA PRO A 213 6.22 19.33 15.25
C PRO A 213 5.50 18.04 14.85
N GLU A 214 4.48 18.14 14.00
CA GLU A 214 3.73 17.00 13.47
C GLU A 214 4.59 16.11 12.56
N GLU A 215 5.36 16.70 11.66
CA GLU A 215 6.31 15.98 10.79
C GLU A 215 7.41 15.30 11.58
N ARG A 216 7.87 15.94 12.66
CA ARG A 216 8.85 15.36 13.56
C ARG A 216 8.30 14.12 14.26
N ASN A 217 7.06 14.17 14.74
CA ASN A 217 6.39 13.03 15.36
C ASN A 217 6.22 11.88 14.36
N LEU A 218 5.78 12.19 13.14
CA LEU A 218 5.67 11.23 12.05
C LEU A 218 7.02 10.55 11.75
N ALA A 219 8.10 11.31 11.61
CA ALA A 219 9.44 10.78 11.38
C ALA A 219 9.94 9.89 12.54
N MET A 220 9.63 10.25 13.79
CA MET A 220 9.93 9.39 14.95
C MET A 220 9.13 8.08 14.91
N ARG A 221 7.85 8.13 14.56
CA ARG A 221 6.99 6.95 14.44
C ARG A 221 7.49 6.01 13.34
N LEU A 222 7.83 6.57 12.17
CA LEU A 222 8.43 5.85 11.06
C LEU A 222 9.77 5.21 11.45
N SER A 223 10.58 5.90 12.24
CA SER A 223 11.84 5.36 12.75
C SER A 223 11.63 4.17 13.68
N ALA A 224 10.68 4.25 14.60
CA ALA A 224 10.35 3.15 15.51
C ALA A 224 9.91 1.91 14.73
N LEU A 225 9.01 2.08 13.76
CA LEU A 225 8.54 0.99 12.87
C LEU A 225 9.70 0.37 12.08
N TYR A 226 10.60 1.19 11.53
CA TYR A 226 11.75 0.68 10.79
C TYR A 226 12.70 -0.13 11.67
N ILE A 227 12.96 0.34 12.90
CA ILE A 227 13.79 -0.39 13.88
C ILE A 227 13.16 -1.74 14.22
N GLU A 228 11.86 -1.76 14.49
CA GLU A 228 11.10 -3.00 14.77
C GLU A 228 11.25 -3.99 13.60
N LYS A 229 11.09 -3.52 12.36
CA LYS A 229 11.24 -4.37 11.17
C LYS A 229 12.66 -4.91 10.98
N ILE A 230 13.70 -4.10 11.24
CA ILE A 230 15.09 -4.58 11.23
C ILE A 230 15.28 -5.66 12.30
N GLN A 231 14.74 -5.46 13.50
CA GLN A 231 14.90 -6.44 14.58
C GLN A 231 14.21 -7.76 14.25
N GLU A 232 12.99 -7.72 13.73
CA GLU A 232 12.29 -8.91 13.22
C GLU A 232 13.10 -9.61 12.13
N ALA A 233 13.56 -8.87 11.11
CA ALA A 233 14.35 -9.42 10.01
C ALA A 233 15.68 -10.05 10.50
N GLN A 234 16.35 -9.42 11.46
CA GLN A 234 17.55 -9.97 12.09
C GLN A 234 17.26 -11.22 12.92
N GLN A 235 16.12 -11.30 13.60
CA GLN A 235 15.72 -12.50 14.33
C GLN A 235 15.43 -13.66 13.38
N ILE A 236 14.65 -13.41 12.31
CA ILE A 236 14.36 -14.38 11.26
C ILE A 236 15.67 -14.85 10.62
N GLY A 237 16.53 -13.93 10.17
CA GLY A 237 17.80 -14.26 9.55
C GLY A 237 18.75 -15.04 10.46
N ARG A 238 18.76 -14.75 11.78
CA ARG A 238 19.51 -15.57 12.76
C ARG A 238 18.94 -16.98 12.88
N GLN A 239 17.62 -17.13 12.86
CA GLN A 239 16.95 -18.41 13.02
C GLN A 239 17.08 -19.27 11.75
N GLU A 240 16.92 -18.67 10.58
CA GLU A 240 17.17 -19.30 9.28
C GLU A 240 18.65 -19.69 9.15
N GLY A 241 19.58 -18.78 9.41
CA GLY A 241 21.01 -19.05 9.34
C GLY A 241 21.46 -20.14 10.33
N ARG A 242 20.85 -20.20 11.52
CA ARG A 242 21.08 -21.32 12.46
C ARG A 242 20.57 -22.65 11.89
N THR A 243 19.37 -22.66 11.32
CA THR A 243 18.76 -23.87 10.76
C THR A 243 19.56 -24.38 9.57
N GLU A 244 19.93 -23.49 8.66
CA GLU A 244 20.73 -23.80 7.49
C GLU A 244 22.13 -24.29 7.89
N GLY A 245 22.79 -23.61 8.82
CA GLY A 245 24.10 -24.03 9.33
C GLY A 245 24.08 -25.37 10.07
N GLU A 246 23.06 -25.64 10.91
CA GLU A 246 22.93 -26.94 11.58
C GLU A 246 22.67 -28.06 10.56
N ARG A 247 21.84 -27.79 9.54
CA ARG A 247 21.57 -28.75 8.47
C ARG A 247 22.81 -29.04 7.63
N GLU A 248 23.52 -28.00 7.21
CA GLU A 248 24.77 -28.12 6.44
C GLU A 248 25.80 -28.93 7.23
N LEU A 249 25.99 -28.62 8.52
CA LEU A 249 26.89 -29.36 9.39
C LEU A 249 26.50 -30.84 9.51
N VAL A 250 25.21 -31.14 9.75
CA VAL A 250 24.73 -32.52 9.82
C VAL A 250 24.97 -33.25 8.50
N MET A 251 24.72 -32.61 7.37
CA MET A 251 24.96 -33.20 6.04
C MET A 251 26.43 -33.47 5.78
N VAL A 252 27.34 -32.56 6.16
CA VAL A 252 28.79 -32.77 6.08
C VAL A 252 29.20 -33.96 6.93
N LEU A 253 28.76 -34.03 8.20
CA LEU A 253 29.09 -35.12 9.11
C LEU A 253 28.54 -36.47 8.64
N LEU A 254 27.33 -36.52 8.09
CA LEU A 254 26.75 -37.74 7.54
C LEU A 254 27.53 -38.21 6.31
N THR A 255 27.93 -37.29 5.45
CA THR A 255 28.71 -37.61 4.25
C THR A 255 30.10 -38.13 4.61
N GLU A 256 30.78 -37.50 5.57
CA GLU A 256 32.08 -37.94 6.08
C GLU A 256 32.00 -39.33 6.74
N LYS A 257 30.95 -39.59 7.54
CA LYS A 257 30.83 -40.84 8.31
C LYS A 257 30.27 -42.02 7.52
N LEU A 258 29.27 -41.78 6.67
CA LEU A 258 28.49 -42.82 5.99
C LEU A 258 28.76 -42.87 4.48
N GLY A 259 29.53 -41.93 3.94
CA GLY A 259 29.80 -41.82 2.51
C GLY A 259 28.62 -41.20 1.76
N ASN A 260 28.19 -41.85 0.68
CA ASN A 260 27.19 -41.25 -0.22
C ASN A 260 25.78 -41.24 0.39
N VAL A 261 25.32 -40.05 0.80
CA VAL A 261 23.92 -39.82 1.22
C VAL A 261 23.07 -39.52 -0.02
N SER A 262 22.12 -40.40 -0.34
CA SER A 262 21.26 -40.23 -1.51
C SER A 262 20.41 -38.96 -1.45
N ALA A 263 20.09 -38.37 -2.60
CA ALA A 263 19.26 -37.16 -2.71
C ALA A 263 17.94 -37.24 -1.93
N ARG A 264 17.30 -38.42 -1.92
CA ARG A 264 16.09 -38.66 -1.15
C ARG A 264 16.29 -38.45 0.36
N LEU A 265 17.37 -39.00 0.93
CA LEU A 265 17.65 -38.84 2.36
C LEU A 265 18.02 -37.40 2.68
N SER A 266 18.71 -36.71 1.78
CA SER A 266 19.01 -35.28 1.91
C SER A 266 17.75 -34.42 1.94
N GLU A 267 16.75 -34.71 1.10
CA GLU A 267 15.45 -34.03 1.15
C GLU A 267 14.68 -34.33 2.45
N GLU A 268 14.71 -35.58 2.92
CA GLU A 268 14.07 -35.94 4.20
C GLU A 268 14.73 -35.20 5.38
N ILE A 269 16.05 -35.05 5.38
CA ILE A 269 16.79 -34.25 6.38
C ILE A 269 16.49 -32.75 6.23
N ALA A 270 16.29 -32.27 5.00
CA ALA A 270 15.93 -30.88 4.72
C ALA A 270 14.53 -30.49 5.21
N MET A 271 13.68 -31.45 5.58
CA MET A 271 12.38 -31.18 6.19
C MET A 271 12.39 -31.24 7.72
N LEU A 272 13.50 -31.65 8.34
CA LEU A 272 13.61 -31.72 9.79
C LEU A 272 13.65 -30.33 10.43
N SER A 273 13.01 -30.21 11.60
CA SER A 273 13.17 -29.05 12.47
C SER A 273 14.59 -28.99 13.05
N VAL A 274 14.99 -27.80 13.52
CA VAL A 274 16.28 -27.57 14.21
C VAL A 274 16.49 -28.57 15.35
N ASP A 275 15.47 -28.80 16.19
CA ASP A 275 15.58 -29.73 17.32
C ASP A 275 15.86 -31.17 16.85
N LYS A 276 15.21 -31.59 15.76
CA LYS A 276 15.45 -32.91 15.14
C LYS A 276 16.82 -32.99 14.47
N LEU A 277 17.33 -31.91 13.89
CA LEU A 277 18.69 -31.86 13.37
C LEU A 277 19.73 -32.02 14.50
N GLN A 278 19.49 -31.44 15.68
CA GLN A 278 20.38 -31.62 16.84
C GLN A 278 20.30 -33.02 17.43
N GLU A 279 19.11 -33.63 17.50
CA GLU A 279 18.95 -35.03 17.89
C GLU A 279 19.67 -35.97 16.90
N LEU A 280 19.53 -35.70 15.60
CA LEU A 280 20.22 -36.43 14.55
C LEU A 280 21.74 -36.27 14.68
N ALA A 281 22.25 -35.06 14.93
CA ALA A 281 23.67 -34.81 15.14
C ALA A 281 24.26 -35.63 16.30
N LYS A 282 23.49 -35.83 17.38
CA LYS A 282 23.88 -36.68 18.52
C LYS A 282 23.83 -38.17 18.16
N ALA A 283 22.74 -38.61 17.54
CA ALA A 283 22.54 -40.01 17.15
C ALA A 283 23.56 -40.47 16.11
N LEU A 284 23.95 -39.55 15.21
CA LEU A 284 24.97 -39.74 14.19
C LEU A 284 26.28 -40.26 14.76
N LEU A 285 26.66 -39.88 15.98
CA LEU A 285 27.88 -40.35 16.64
C LEU A 285 27.89 -41.88 16.85
N CYS A 286 26.72 -42.52 16.92
CA CYS A 286 26.57 -43.96 17.09
C CYS A 286 26.30 -44.72 15.77
N PHE A 287 26.08 -44.02 14.65
CA PHE A 287 25.80 -44.68 13.37
C PHE A 287 27.04 -45.40 12.81
N SER A 288 26.82 -46.57 12.24
CA SER A 288 27.85 -47.37 11.55
C SER A 288 27.53 -47.56 10.07
N SER A 289 26.29 -47.29 9.64
CA SER A 289 25.84 -47.48 8.26
C SER A 289 24.67 -46.57 7.89
N ILE A 290 24.37 -46.50 6.58
CA ILE A 290 23.19 -45.79 6.05
C ILE A 290 21.86 -46.40 6.58
N ALA A 291 21.86 -47.68 6.98
CA ALA A 291 20.69 -48.32 7.56
C ALA A 291 20.29 -47.68 8.91
N ASP A 292 21.28 -47.28 9.72
CA ASP A 292 21.04 -46.61 11.00
C ASP A 292 20.36 -45.24 10.81
N LEU A 293 20.84 -44.48 9.82
CA LEU A 293 20.23 -43.19 9.42
C LEU A 293 18.78 -43.39 8.94
N THR A 294 18.56 -44.39 8.09
CA THR A 294 17.22 -44.69 7.55
C THR A 294 16.25 -45.08 8.66
N GLN A 295 16.70 -45.91 9.60
CA GLN A 295 15.91 -46.33 10.76
C GLN A 295 15.63 -45.15 11.69
N TRP A 296 16.63 -44.29 11.93
CA TRP A 296 16.46 -43.10 12.76
C TRP A 296 15.42 -42.14 12.17
N LEU A 297 15.51 -41.84 10.87
CA LEU A 297 14.54 -40.99 10.16
C LEU A 297 13.13 -41.57 10.20
N THR A 298 13.00 -42.89 10.09
CA THR A 298 11.69 -43.57 10.17
C THR A 298 11.06 -43.43 11.57
N ASN A 299 11.88 -43.44 12.62
CA ASN A 299 11.41 -43.38 14.01
C ASN A 299 11.22 -41.94 14.55
N ASN A 300 11.78 -40.93 13.86
CA ASN A 300 11.84 -39.55 14.34
C ASN A 300 11.25 -38.53 13.36
N ARG A 301 10.43 -39.01 12.42
CA ARG A 301 9.55 -38.17 11.58
C ARG A 301 8.56 -37.37 12.41
#